data_AF-A0A6I3B496-F1
#
_entry.id   AF-A0A6I3B496-F1
#
_cell.length_a   1.000
_cell.length_b   1.000
_cell.length_c   1.000
_cell.angle_alpha   90.00
_cell.angle_beta   90.00
_cell.angle_gamma   90.00
#
_symmetry.space_group_name_H-M   'P 1'
#
loop_
_entity.id
_entity.type
_entity.pdbx_description
1 polymer ?
#
loop_
_entity_poly.entity_id
_entity_poly.type
_entity_poly.pdbx_seq_one_letter_code
_entity_poly.pdbx_strand_id
1 'polypeptide(L)'
;MNLTAELTSRGAGFAFGLLLFAMASLSLLRTVVVPRNLRSLITDLVINGVVGASRLIAKVSRTYMGRDAALAWAGPLIIIALLITWLMCYIFAYGFLIYGISGQPLGASIVQSGSSLLTLGFAYDNGSSNATLLDFFAAITGPVVIALMIGYLPSLYQTFIDREVPVTLMATDAGEPAWGPELLSRISLAKSLPDLPMHLGKWAPWAAKLRMTHITYPMLMYVRSGRGTRHFLVS
;
A
#
# COMPACT_ATOMS: atom_id res chain seq x y z
N MET A 1 -29.21 29.51 14.85
CA MET A 1 -27.97 28.99 15.48
C MET A 1 -27.17 30.17 16.00
N ASN A 2 -26.60 30.08 17.20
CA ASN A 2 -25.82 31.18 17.77
C ASN A 2 -24.53 31.36 16.95
N LEU A 3 -24.22 32.60 16.55
CA LEU A 3 -23.04 32.96 15.76
C LEU A 3 -21.73 32.38 16.33
N THR A 4 -21.65 32.30 17.65
CA THR A 4 -20.52 31.71 18.39
C THR A 4 -20.40 30.21 18.17
N ALA A 5 -21.51 29.48 18.15
CA ALA A 5 -21.51 28.04 17.89
C ALA A 5 -21.03 27.70 16.47
N GLU A 6 -21.43 28.51 15.48
CA GLU A 6 -21.02 28.36 14.09
C GLU A 6 -19.53 28.69 13.87
N LEU A 7 -19.01 29.74 14.53
CA LEU A 7 -17.57 30.01 14.52
C LEU A 7 -16.76 28.88 15.16
N THR A 8 -17.23 28.35 16.30
CA THR A 8 -16.53 27.25 16.97
C THR A 8 -16.55 25.97 16.14
N SER A 9 -17.65 25.64 15.47
CA SER A 9 -17.74 24.44 14.62
C SER A 9 -16.84 24.55 13.39
N ARG A 10 -16.77 25.74 12.77
CA ARG A 10 -15.89 26.02 11.63
C ARG A 10 -14.41 25.99 12.01
N GLY A 11 -14.05 26.60 13.14
CA GLY A 11 -12.68 26.56 13.65
C GLY A 11 -12.23 25.13 14.00
N ALA A 12 -13.10 24.35 14.65
CA ALA A 12 -12.84 22.93 14.93
C ALA A 12 -12.71 22.11 13.64
N GLY A 13 -13.58 22.35 12.65
CA GLY A 13 -13.52 21.73 11.33
C GLY A 13 -12.20 22.02 10.62
N PHE A 14 -11.76 23.29 10.59
CA PHE A 14 -10.50 23.68 9.99
C PHE A 14 -9.29 22.97 10.65
N ALA A 15 -9.23 22.99 11.99
CA ALA A 15 -8.16 22.32 12.73
C ALA A 15 -8.14 20.80 12.48
N PHE A 16 -9.31 20.17 12.42
CA PHE A 16 -9.44 18.76 12.09
C PHE A 16 -8.99 18.45 10.66
N GLY A 17 -9.37 19.30 9.70
CA GLY A 17 -8.92 19.19 8.30
C GLY A 17 -7.41 19.29 8.16
N LEU A 18 -6.77 20.23 8.87
CA LEU A 18 -5.31 20.40 8.88
C LEU A 18 -4.60 19.19 9.49
N LEU A 19 -5.11 18.66 10.61
CA LEU A 19 -4.59 17.46 11.23
C LEU A 19 -4.72 16.25 10.28
N LEU A 20 -5.87 16.07 9.66
CA LEU A 20 -6.12 14.98 8.71
C LEU A 20 -5.20 15.08 7.48
N PHE A 21 -5.00 16.29 6.94
CA PHE A 21 -4.06 16.55 5.87
C PHE A 21 -2.63 16.14 6.27
N ALA A 22 -2.15 16.61 7.43
CA ALA A 22 -0.82 16.28 7.91
C ALA A 22 -0.63 14.77 8.13
N MET A 23 -1.64 14.08 8.71
CA MET A 23 -1.61 12.62 8.87
C MET A 23 -1.57 11.89 7.53
N ALA A 24 -2.38 12.31 6.55
CA ALA A 24 -2.40 11.72 5.21
C ALA A 24 -1.08 11.92 4.48
N SER A 25 -0.51 13.13 4.52
CA SER A 25 0.79 13.44 3.91
C SER A 25 1.94 12.69 4.57
N LEU A 26 1.99 12.64 5.90
CA LEU A 26 2.99 11.85 6.61
C LEU A 26 2.87 10.37 6.28
N SER A 27 1.64 9.84 6.20
CA SER A 27 1.39 8.45 5.81
C SER A 27 1.90 8.16 4.39
N LEU A 28 1.55 9.01 3.42
CA LEU A 28 2.01 8.89 2.03
C LEU A 28 3.53 8.94 1.93
N LEU A 29 4.16 9.95 2.54
CA LEU A 29 5.61 10.12 2.47
C LEU A 29 6.35 8.96 3.13
N ARG A 30 5.90 8.51 4.31
CA ARG A 30 6.52 7.38 5.03
C ARG A 30 6.43 6.07 4.27
N THR A 31 5.35 5.85 3.52
CA THR A 31 5.11 4.58 2.82
C THR A 31 5.74 4.55 1.42
N VAL A 32 5.77 5.69 0.72
CA VAL A 32 6.11 5.75 -0.71
C VAL A 32 7.45 6.39 -0.98
N VAL A 33 7.78 7.46 -0.25
CA VAL A 33 8.93 8.32 -0.57
C VAL A 33 10.14 7.96 0.29
N VAL A 34 9.93 7.68 1.57
CA VAL A 34 11.03 7.40 2.50
C VAL A 34 11.36 5.90 2.47
N PRO A 35 12.59 5.50 2.05
CA PRO A 35 13.00 4.09 1.99
C PRO A 35 13.40 3.58 3.38
N ARG A 36 12.52 3.74 4.37
CA ARG A 36 12.74 3.31 5.76
C ARG A 36 11.44 2.73 6.30
N ASN A 37 11.54 1.74 7.16
CA ASN A 37 10.39 1.17 7.86
C ASN A 37 9.82 2.17 8.88
N LEU A 38 9.09 3.16 8.38
CA LEU A 38 8.37 4.13 9.18
C LEU A 38 6.92 3.68 9.24
N ARG A 39 6.50 3.23 10.42
CA ARG A 39 5.12 2.80 10.64
C ARG A 39 4.16 3.97 10.40
N SER A 40 3.04 3.64 9.76
CA SER A 40 1.93 4.56 9.52
C SER A 40 0.65 3.86 9.93
N LEU A 41 -0.09 4.47 10.87
CA LEU A 41 -1.34 3.91 11.38
C LEU A 41 -2.36 3.68 10.26
N ILE A 42 -2.43 4.61 9.29
CA ILE A 42 -3.33 4.50 8.12
C ILE A 42 -2.92 3.29 7.27
N THR A 43 -1.61 3.14 7.01
CA THR A 43 -1.11 2.02 6.20
C THR A 43 -1.32 0.67 6.89
N ASP A 44 -0.99 0.59 8.19
CA ASP A 44 -1.18 -0.63 8.97
C ASP A 44 -2.67 -1.02 9.06
N LEU A 45 -3.56 -0.04 9.24
CA LEU A 45 -5.01 -0.26 9.26
C LEU A 45 -5.51 -0.83 7.93
N VAL A 46 -5.10 -0.23 6.81
CA VAL A 46 -5.50 -0.69 5.46
C VAL A 46 -4.97 -2.09 5.20
N ILE A 47 -3.69 -2.35 5.49
CA ILE A 47 -3.08 -3.68 5.32
C ILE A 47 -3.84 -4.73 6.12
N ASN A 48 -4.05 -4.48 7.42
CA ASN A 48 -4.75 -5.42 8.30
C ASN A 48 -6.20 -5.63 7.86
N GLY A 49 -6.89 -4.58 7.41
CA GLY A 49 -8.25 -4.68 6.88
C GLY A 49 -8.33 -5.55 5.62
N VAL A 50 -7.48 -5.29 4.63
CA VAL A 50 -7.45 -6.06 3.38
C VAL A 50 -7.05 -7.51 3.65
N VAL A 51 -5.99 -7.74 4.43
CA VAL A 51 -5.53 -9.10 4.76
C VAL A 51 -6.57 -9.86 5.58
N GLY A 52 -7.24 -9.18 6.52
CA GLY A 52 -8.34 -9.74 7.29
C GLY A 52 -9.48 -10.20 6.39
N ALA A 53 -9.92 -9.33 5.46
CA ALA A 53 -10.95 -9.66 4.48
C ALA A 53 -10.54 -10.83 3.57
N SER A 54 -9.33 -10.81 3.02
CA SER A 54 -8.81 -11.91 2.19
C SER A 54 -8.74 -13.24 2.97
N ARG A 55 -8.34 -13.21 4.24
CA ARG A 55 -8.34 -14.40 5.11
C ARG A 55 -9.75 -14.91 5.39
N LEU A 56 -10.73 -14.04 5.60
CA LEU A 56 -12.13 -14.44 5.77
C LEU A 56 -12.67 -15.12 4.52
N ILE A 57 -12.37 -14.57 3.34
CA ILE A 57 -12.76 -15.18 2.05
C ILE A 57 -12.05 -16.53 1.87
N ALA A 58 -10.76 -16.62 2.19
CA ALA A 58 -10.00 -17.86 2.07
C ALA A 58 -10.59 -19.00 2.94
N LYS A 59 -11.15 -18.69 4.12
CA LYS A 59 -11.78 -19.70 4.99
C LYS A 59 -12.97 -20.42 4.35
N VAL A 60 -13.61 -19.81 3.34
CA VAL A 60 -14.72 -20.44 2.61
C VAL A 60 -14.23 -21.66 1.81
N SER A 61 -12.98 -21.64 1.33
CA SER A 61 -12.42 -22.76 0.58
C SER A 61 -11.87 -23.85 1.49
N ARG A 62 -12.17 -25.10 1.13
CA ARG A 62 -11.67 -26.31 1.81
C ARG A 62 -10.37 -26.84 1.20
N THR A 63 -10.00 -26.39 -0.01
CA THR A 63 -8.79 -26.83 -0.69
C THR A 63 -7.65 -25.82 -0.49
N TYR A 64 -6.42 -26.31 -0.48
CA TYR A 64 -5.23 -25.44 -0.42
C TYR A 64 -5.20 -24.46 -1.60
N MET A 65 -5.43 -24.95 -2.82
CA MET A 65 -5.37 -24.12 -4.03
C MET A 65 -6.45 -23.03 -4.05
N GLY A 66 -7.64 -23.30 -3.52
CA GLY A 66 -8.68 -22.27 -3.43
C GLY A 66 -8.37 -21.20 -2.37
N ARG A 67 -7.78 -21.59 -1.24
CA ARG A 67 -7.27 -20.65 -0.23
C ARG A 67 -6.14 -19.79 -0.78
N ASP A 68 -5.25 -20.41 -1.53
CA ASP A 68 -4.13 -19.74 -2.17
C ASP A 68 -4.59 -18.69 -3.18
N ALA A 69 -5.49 -19.07 -4.08
CA ALA A 69 -6.06 -18.15 -5.06
C ALA A 69 -6.75 -16.94 -4.42
N ALA A 70 -7.49 -17.14 -3.31
CA ALA A 70 -8.12 -16.02 -2.59
C ALA A 70 -7.09 -15.07 -1.95
N LEU A 71 -6.01 -15.61 -1.39
CA LEU A 71 -4.96 -14.83 -0.73
C LEU A 71 -4.00 -14.17 -1.71
N ALA A 72 -3.87 -14.68 -2.94
CA ALA A 72 -3.06 -14.08 -4.00
C ALA A 72 -3.51 -12.64 -4.33
N TRP A 73 -4.79 -12.33 -4.18
CA TRP A 73 -5.33 -10.97 -4.40
C TRP A 73 -4.96 -9.97 -3.31
N ALA A 74 -4.53 -10.40 -2.12
CA ALA A 74 -4.29 -9.50 -1.00
C ALA A 74 -3.23 -8.43 -1.31
N GLY A 75 -2.10 -8.83 -1.90
CA GLY A 75 -1.01 -7.92 -2.28
C GLY A 75 -1.47 -6.78 -3.21
N PRO A 76 -2.03 -7.08 -4.41
CA PRO A 76 -2.57 -6.07 -5.31
C PRO A 76 -3.66 -5.20 -4.67
N LEU A 77 -4.57 -5.80 -3.90
CA LEU A 77 -5.66 -5.07 -3.26
C LEU A 77 -5.17 -4.08 -2.19
N ILE A 78 -4.09 -4.39 -1.45
CA ILE A 78 -3.49 -3.47 -0.49
C ILE A 78 -3.06 -2.17 -1.18
N ILE A 79 -2.42 -2.26 -2.34
CA ILE A 79 -1.90 -1.08 -3.06
C ILE A 79 -3.06 -0.18 -3.52
N ILE A 80 -4.08 -0.78 -4.13
CA ILE A 80 -5.28 -0.05 -4.57
C ILE A 80 -6.01 0.56 -3.37
N ALA A 81 -6.18 -0.21 -2.29
CA ALA A 81 -6.84 0.27 -1.08
C ALA A 81 -6.09 1.42 -0.41
N LEU A 82 -4.75 1.40 -0.41
CA LEU A 82 -3.93 2.51 0.11
C LEU A 82 -4.13 3.78 -0.72
N LEU A 83 -4.09 3.68 -2.05
CA LEU A 83 -4.34 4.81 -2.94
C LEU A 83 -5.73 5.41 -2.68
N ILE A 84 -6.78 4.58 -2.70
CA ILE A 84 -8.15 5.03 -2.43
C ILE A 84 -8.24 5.67 -1.04
N THR A 85 -7.64 5.06 -0.02
CA THR A 85 -7.68 5.59 1.35
C THR A 85 -7.01 6.96 1.43
N TRP A 86 -5.83 7.15 0.84
CA TRP A 86 -5.18 8.45 0.82
C TRP A 86 -5.99 9.51 0.09
N LEU A 87 -6.54 9.19 -1.09
CA LEU A 87 -7.41 10.12 -1.82
C LEU A 87 -8.63 10.50 -0.98
N MET A 88 -9.30 9.54 -0.34
CA MET A 88 -10.43 9.81 0.56
C MET A 88 -10.01 10.67 1.75
N CYS A 89 -8.88 10.38 2.40
CA CYS A 89 -8.35 11.22 3.48
C CYS A 89 -8.12 12.66 3.03
N TYR A 90 -7.56 12.87 1.84
CA TYR A 90 -7.36 14.22 1.30
C TYR A 90 -8.66 14.91 0.93
N ILE A 91 -9.64 14.21 0.35
CA ILE A 91 -10.97 14.75 0.07
C ILE A 91 -11.64 15.24 1.36
N PHE A 92 -11.59 14.43 2.43
CA PHE A 92 -12.11 14.87 3.71
C PHE A 92 -11.29 16.02 4.31
N ALA A 93 -9.95 15.97 4.23
CA ALA A 93 -9.09 17.00 4.79
C ALA A 93 -9.35 18.36 4.16
N TYR A 94 -9.32 18.44 2.82
CA TYR A 94 -9.64 19.67 2.09
C TYR A 94 -11.11 20.07 2.27
N GLY A 95 -12.05 19.11 2.31
CA GLY A 95 -13.46 19.40 2.59
C GLY A 95 -13.66 20.09 3.95
N PHE A 96 -12.97 19.65 4.98
CA PHE A 96 -12.99 20.28 6.31
C PHE A 96 -12.28 21.64 6.35
N LEU A 97 -11.17 21.80 5.60
CA LEU A 97 -10.49 23.09 5.46
C LEU A 97 -11.36 24.12 4.73
N ILE A 98 -12.02 23.71 3.64
CA ILE A 98 -12.96 24.56 2.89
C ILE A 98 -14.15 24.92 3.78
N TYR A 99 -14.74 23.95 4.49
CA TYR A 99 -15.85 24.20 5.43
C TYR A 99 -15.51 25.29 6.46
N GLY A 100 -14.27 25.29 6.97
CA GLY A 100 -13.80 26.28 7.94
C GLY A 100 -13.71 27.70 7.40
N ILE A 101 -13.44 27.87 6.10
CA ILE A 101 -13.13 29.18 5.48
C ILE A 101 -14.26 29.71 4.58
N SER A 102 -14.90 28.86 3.78
CA SER A 102 -15.90 29.26 2.79
C SER A 102 -17.26 29.59 3.40
N GLY A 103 -17.53 29.05 4.60
CA GLY A 103 -18.80 29.18 5.29
C GLY A 103 -19.94 28.34 4.69
N GLN A 104 -19.66 27.52 3.69
CA GLN A 104 -20.65 26.62 3.11
C GLN A 104 -21.00 25.45 4.05
N PRO A 105 -22.12 24.74 3.80
CA PRO A 105 -22.40 23.48 4.47
C PRO A 105 -21.32 22.43 4.21
N LEU A 106 -21.00 21.61 5.22
CA LEU A 106 -19.95 20.59 5.14
C LEU A 106 -20.07 19.67 3.92
N GLY A 107 -21.29 19.25 3.58
CA GLY A 107 -21.54 18.39 2.42
C GLY A 107 -21.13 19.06 1.10
N ALA A 108 -21.41 20.36 0.93
CA ALA A 108 -21.00 21.11 -0.24
C ALA A 108 -19.47 21.26 -0.30
N SER A 109 -18.82 21.53 0.84
CA SER A 109 -17.36 21.64 0.92
C SER A 109 -16.63 20.33 0.60
N ILE A 110 -17.18 19.18 0.99
CA ILE A 110 -16.64 17.86 0.62
C ILE A 110 -16.80 17.60 -0.88
N VAL A 111 -17.95 17.95 -1.47
CA VAL A 111 -18.19 17.79 -2.91
C VAL A 111 -17.26 18.71 -3.72
N GLN A 112 -17.08 19.96 -3.29
CA GLN A 112 -16.12 20.91 -3.86
C GLN A 112 -14.69 20.35 -3.79
N SER A 113 -14.26 19.91 -2.61
CA SER A 113 -12.94 19.29 -2.44
C SER A 113 -12.73 18.07 -3.34
N GLY A 114 -13.70 17.17 -3.42
CA GLY A 114 -13.62 16.00 -4.28
C GLY A 114 -13.53 16.37 -5.76
N SER A 115 -14.33 17.35 -6.19
CA SER A 115 -14.31 17.86 -7.56
C SER A 115 -12.96 18.51 -7.91
N SER A 116 -12.39 19.31 -7.01
CA SER A 116 -11.08 19.95 -7.19
C SER A 116 -9.96 18.91 -7.19
N LEU A 117 -9.93 18.01 -6.20
CA LEU A 117 -8.86 17.02 -6.04
C LEU A 117 -8.81 15.98 -7.16
N LEU A 118 -9.97 15.56 -7.64
CA LEU A 118 -10.09 14.66 -8.80
C LEU A 118 -10.07 15.41 -10.14
N THR A 119 -9.84 16.74 -10.11
CA THR A 119 -9.75 17.60 -11.31
C THR A 119 -11.01 17.63 -12.18
N LEU A 120 -12.17 17.34 -11.58
CA LEU A 120 -13.46 17.32 -12.27
C LEU A 120 -14.05 18.73 -12.46
N GLY A 121 -13.76 19.67 -11.55
CA GLY A 121 -14.05 21.10 -11.70
C GLY A 121 -15.53 21.53 -11.74
N PHE A 122 -16.49 20.63 -11.59
CA PHE A 122 -17.93 20.93 -11.71
C PHE A 122 -18.57 21.54 -10.45
N ALA A 123 -17.93 21.39 -9.28
CA ALA A 123 -18.49 21.83 -8.00
C ALA A 123 -17.89 23.15 -7.50
N TYR A 124 -17.32 23.95 -8.40
CA TYR A 124 -16.76 25.25 -8.07
C TYR A 124 -17.89 26.25 -7.77
N ASP A 125 -17.91 26.80 -6.56
CA ASP A 125 -18.84 27.87 -6.18
C ASP A 125 -18.19 29.25 -6.42
N ASN A 126 -18.75 30.00 -7.36
CA ASN A 126 -18.32 31.36 -7.70
C ASN A 126 -18.54 32.38 -6.57
N GLY A 127 -19.33 32.05 -5.54
CA GLY A 127 -19.73 32.97 -4.47
C GLY A 127 -18.70 33.18 -3.35
N SER A 128 -17.70 32.29 -3.18
CA SER A 128 -16.77 32.32 -2.05
C SER A 128 -15.29 32.39 -2.49
N SER A 129 -14.83 33.60 -2.80
CA SER A 129 -13.44 33.90 -3.21
C SER A 129 -12.35 33.45 -2.20
N ASN A 130 -12.72 33.05 -0.98
CA ASN A 130 -11.77 32.74 0.08
C ASN A 130 -11.21 31.30 0.03
N ALA A 131 -11.84 30.38 -0.71
CA ALA A 131 -11.41 28.97 -0.76
C ALA A 131 -10.60 28.60 -2.02
N THR A 132 -10.48 29.51 -2.99
CA THR A 132 -9.86 29.25 -4.30
C THR A 132 -8.42 28.70 -4.20
N LEU A 133 -7.63 29.17 -3.22
CA LEU A 133 -6.27 28.65 -3.01
C LEU A 133 -6.27 27.17 -2.58
N LEU A 134 -7.21 26.75 -1.73
CA LEU A 134 -7.33 25.35 -1.31
C LEU A 134 -7.74 24.45 -2.47
N ASP A 135 -8.59 24.94 -3.37
CA ASP A 135 -8.97 24.21 -4.58
C ASP A 135 -7.77 23.97 -5.51
N PHE A 136 -6.90 24.97 -5.68
CA PHE A 136 -5.66 24.79 -6.44
C PHE A 136 -4.72 23.75 -5.80
N PHE A 137 -4.51 23.82 -4.49
CA PHE A 137 -3.69 22.81 -3.80
C PHE A 137 -4.31 21.41 -3.87
N ALA A 138 -5.63 21.30 -3.74
CA ALA A 138 -6.35 20.04 -3.90
C ALA A 138 -6.15 19.47 -5.32
N ALA A 139 -6.32 20.29 -6.35
CA ALA A 139 -6.14 19.91 -7.75
C ALA A 139 -4.72 19.47 -8.10
N ILE A 140 -3.69 19.95 -7.38
CA ILE A 140 -2.32 19.47 -7.51
C ILE A 140 -2.11 18.16 -6.73
N THR A 141 -2.68 18.07 -5.53
CA THR A 141 -2.44 16.95 -4.60
C THR A 141 -2.90 15.61 -5.18
N GLY A 142 -4.10 15.54 -5.76
CA GLY A 142 -4.63 14.30 -6.34
C GLY A 142 -3.70 13.68 -7.40
N PRO A 143 -3.36 14.43 -8.47
CA PRO A 143 -2.40 13.98 -9.48
C PRO A 143 -1.02 13.62 -8.90
N VAL A 144 -0.49 14.38 -7.93
CA VAL A 144 0.79 14.05 -7.28
C VAL A 144 0.74 12.70 -6.56
N VAL A 145 -0.33 12.43 -5.80
CA VAL A 145 -0.51 11.13 -5.11
C VAL A 145 -0.57 9.97 -6.11
N ILE A 146 -1.32 10.15 -7.20
CA ILE A 146 -1.45 9.15 -8.26
C ILE A 146 -0.09 8.95 -8.96
N ALA A 147 0.62 10.02 -9.29
CA ALA A 147 1.93 9.97 -9.94
C ALA A 147 2.97 9.25 -9.06
N LEU A 148 2.98 9.51 -7.75
CA LEU A 148 3.81 8.79 -6.80
C LEU A 148 3.50 7.28 -6.80
N MET A 149 2.22 6.90 -6.83
CA MET A 149 1.82 5.49 -6.95
C MET A 149 2.26 4.84 -8.27
N ILE A 150 2.15 5.58 -9.38
CA ILE A 150 2.65 5.12 -10.68
C ILE A 150 4.16 4.88 -10.62
N GLY A 151 4.94 5.76 -9.98
CA GLY A 151 6.38 5.56 -9.79
C GLY A 151 6.74 4.45 -8.80
N TYR A 152 5.85 4.16 -7.85
CA TYR A 152 6.06 3.14 -6.83
C TYR A 152 5.86 1.72 -7.35
N LEU A 153 4.85 1.50 -8.19
CA LEU A 153 4.50 0.18 -8.72
C LEU A 153 5.68 -0.52 -9.43
N PRO A 154 6.41 0.12 -10.37
CA PRO A 154 7.57 -0.51 -11.01
C PRO A 154 8.63 -0.98 -10.02
N SER A 155 8.94 -0.17 -9.01
CA SER A 155 9.92 -0.50 -7.97
C SER A 155 9.48 -1.71 -7.16
N LEU A 156 8.19 -1.78 -6.82
CA LEU A 156 7.57 -2.90 -6.11
C LEU A 156 7.60 -4.17 -6.95
N TYR A 157 7.20 -4.10 -8.22
CA TYR A 157 7.21 -5.24 -9.13
C TYR A 157 8.62 -5.77 -9.39
N GLN A 158 9.61 -4.88 -9.58
CA GLN A 158 11.00 -5.30 -9.74
C GLN A 158 11.52 -5.99 -8.48
N THR A 159 11.20 -5.44 -7.30
CA THR A 159 11.58 -6.07 -6.03
C THR A 159 10.93 -7.45 -5.85
N PHE A 160 9.69 -7.62 -6.31
CA PHE A 160 9.02 -8.92 -6.33
C PHE A 160 9.69 -9.90 -7.30
N ILE A 161 10.03 -9.48 -8.53
CA ILE A 161 10.71 -10.33 -9.52
C ILE A 161 12.08 -10.76 -8.99
N ASP A 162 12.85 -9.82 -8.43
CA ASP A 162 14.15 -10.09 -7.81
C ASP A 162 14.07 -11.11 -6.67
N ARG A 163 12.95 -11.12 -5.92
CA ARG A 163 12.67 -12.13 -4.90
C ARG A 163 12.37 -13.49 -5.53
N GLU A 164 11.53 -13.52 -6.56
CA GLU A 164 10.97 -14.76 -7.13
C GLU A 164 11.95 -15.52 -8.03
N VAL A 165 12.93 -14.85 -8.64
CA VAL A 165 13.92 -15.52 -9.50
C VAL A 165 14.69 -16.61 -8.72
N PRO A 166 15.29 -16.35 -7.55
CA PRO A 166 15.99 -17.40 -6.80
C PRO A 166 15.05 -18.46 -6.21
N VAL A 167 13.81 -18.09 -5.85
CA VAL A 167 12.79 -19.06 -5.41
C VAL A 167 12.44 -20.04 -6.54
N THR A 168 12.33 -19.54 -7.77
CA THR A 168 12.06 -20.38 -8.94
C THR A 168 13.23 -21.29 -9.28
N LEU A 169 14.47 -20.80 -9.17
CA LEU A 169 15.66 -21.65 -9.33
C LEU A 169 15.76 -22.70 -8.22
N MET A 170 15.41 -22.35 -6.98
CA MET A 170 15.40 -23.31 -5.88
C MET A 170 14.42 -24.46 -6.12
N ALA A 171 13.31 -24.22 -6.80
CA ALA A 171 12.36 -25.28 -7.14
C ALA A 171 12.95 -26.35 -8.09
N THR A 172 13.91 -25.98 -8.95
CA THR A 172 14.60 -26.96 -9.81
C THR A 172 15.60 -27.81 -9.02
N ASP A 173 16.18 -27.24 -7.98
CA ASP A 173 17.25 -27.89 -7.21
C ASP A 173 16.73 -28.65 -6.00
N ALA A 174 15.58 -28.23 -5.44
CA ALA A 174 15.06 -28.72 -4.16
C ALA A 174 13.61 -29.25 -4.23
N GLY A 175 12.99 -29.27 -5.41
CA GLY A 175 11.62 -29.75 -5.63
C GLY A 175 10.53 -28.70 -5.40
N GLU A 176 9.26 -29.11 -5.56
CA GLU A 176 8.06 -28.32 -5.30
C GLU A 176 7.10 -29.11 -4.39
N PRO A 177 7.05 -28.85 -3.07
CA PRO A 177 7.71 -27.76 -2.34
C PRO A 177 9.22 -27.95 -2.18
N ALA A 178 9.94 -26.84 -2.09
CA ALA A 178 11.39 -26.86 -1.90
C ALA A 178 11.75 -27.34 -0.48
N TRP A 179 12.61 -28.35 -0.36
CA TRP A 179 13.09 -28.85 0.93
C TRP A 179 14.56 -29.29 0.90
N GLY A 180 15.25 -29.10 2.02
CA GLY A 180 16.70 -29.28 2.14
C GLY A 180 17.21 -30.70 1.79
N PRO A 181 16.56 -31.79 2.23
CA PRO A 181 17.03 -33.13 1.89
C PRO A 181 16.93 -33.46 0.40
N GLU A 182 15.94 -32.97 -0.34
CA GLU A 182 15.90 -33.14 -1.81
C GLU A 182 16.96 -32.32 -2.52
N LEU A 183 17.27 -31.12 -2.01
CA LEU A 183 18.43 -30.36 -2.48
C LEU A 183 19.72 -31.18 -2.32
N LEU A 184 19.96 -31.74 -1.13
CA LEU A 184 21.14 -32.53 -0.84
C LEU A 184 21.19 -33.83 -1.66
N SER A 185 20.05 -34.51 -1.84
CA SER A 185 19.99 -35.73 -2.62
C SER A 185 20.29 -35.47 -4.10
N ARG A 186 19.73 -34.40 -4.69
CA ARG A 186 19.99 -34.00 -6.09
C ARG A 186 21.45 -33.56 -6.29
N ILE A 187 22.01 -32.78 -5.37
CA ILE A 187 23.44 -32.39 -5.41
C ILE A 187 24.35 -33.63 -5.28
N SER A 188 24.00 -34.58 -4.41
CA SER A 188 24.73 -35.84 -4.24
C SER A 188 24.67 -36.70 -5.50
N LEU A 189 23.49 -36.82 -6.13
CA LEU A 189 23.29 -37.54 -7.39
C LEU A 189 24.08 -36.90 -8.54
N ALA A 190 24.17 -35.56 -8.56
CA ALA A 190 24.97 -34.81 -9.50
C ALA A 190 26.48 -34.83 -9.19
N LYS A 191 26.92 -35.56 -8.15
CA LYS A 191 28.32 -35.63 -7.69
C LYS A 191 28.96 -34.26 -7.43
N SER A 192 28.14 -33.26 -7.08
CA SER A 192 28.53 -31.85 -6.93
C SER A 192 28.57 -31.38 -5.47
N LEU A 193 28.72 -32.32 -4.52
CA LEU A 193 28.86 -32.02 -3.08
C LEU A 193 29.96 -31.01 -2.75
N PRO A 194 31.15 -31.03 -3.41
CA PRO A 194 32.19 -30.02 -3.17
C PRO A 194 31.75 -28.59 -3.51
N ASP A 195 30.76 -28.41 -4.40
CA ASP A 195 30.24 -27.11 -4.82
C ASP A 195 29.14 -26.57 -3.89
N LEU A 196 28.74 -27.33 -2.86
CA LEU A 196 27.70 -26.97 -1.91
C LEU A 196 27.98 -25.64 -1.18
N PRO A 197 29.21 -25.37 -0.66
CA PRO A 197 29.51 -24.09 -0.02
C PRO A 197 29.34 -22.90 -0.97
N MET A 198 29.69 -23.06 -2.24
CA MET A 198 29.48 -22.02 -3.25
C MET A 198 27.99 -21.80 -3.53
N HIS A 199 27.19 -22.87 -3.64
CA HIS A 199 25.74 -22.76 -3.79
C HIS A 199 25.10 -22.05 -2.60
N LEU A 200 25.40 -22.47 -1.37
CA LEU A 200 24.89 -21.83 -0.16
C LEU A 200 25.40 -20.39 -0.01
N GLY A 201 26.63 -20.10 -0.44
CA GLY A 201 27.20 -18.76 -0.45
C GLY A 201 26.41 -17.77 -1.31
N LYS A 202 25.80 -18.22 -2.41
CA LYS A 202 24.92 -17.38 -3.25
C LYS A 202 23.61 -17.00 -2.55
N TRP A 203 23.20 -17.71 -1.51
CA TRP A 203 21.93 -17.49 -0.83
C TRP A 203 22.04 -16.37 0.21
N ALA A 204 23.21 -16.13 0.78
CA ALA A 204 23.39 -15.10 1.80
C ALA A 204 23.10 -13.68 1.27
N PRO A 205 23.60 -13.25 0.08
CA PRO A 205 23.21 -11.98 -0.52
C PRO A 205 21.72 -11.89 -0.83
N TRP A 206 21.11 -12.98 -1.31
CA TRP A 206 19.68 -13.02 -1.59
C TRP A 206 18.84 -12.89 -0.31
N ALA A 207 19.16 -13.63 0.75
CA ALA A 207 18.47 -13.53 2.03
C ALA A 207 18.63 -12.14 2.67
N ALA A 208 19.81 -11.52 2.54
CA ALA A 208 20.04 -10.15 2.96
C ALA A 208 19.17 -9.17 2.16
N LYS A 209 19.11 -9.31 0.84
CA LYS A 209 18.25 -8.51 -0.04
C LYS A 209 16.77 -8.70 0.32
N LEU A 210 16.32 -9.93 0.53
CA LEU A 210 14.95 -10.26 0.94
C LEU A 210 14.57 -9.57 2.25
N ARG A 211 15.44 -9.64 3.26
CA ARG A 211 15.23 -8.99 4.55
C ARG A 211 15.12 -7.47 4.39
N MET A 212 16.05 -6.86 3.65
CA MET A 212 16.03 -5.41 3.42
C MET A 212 14.76 -4.97 2.68
N THR A 213 14.39 -5.68 1.62
CA THR A 213 13.22 -5.31 0.81
C THR A 213 11.92 -5.46 1.57
N HIS A 214 11.75 -6.49 2.41
CA HIS A 214 10.51 -6.69 3.17
C HIS A 214 10.41 -5.79 4.42
N ILE A 215 11.54 -5.27 4.90
CA ILE A 215 11.55 -4.18 5.90
C ILE A 215 11.15 -2.86 5.24
N THR A 216 11.67 -2.56 4.04
CA THR A 216 11.39 -1.31 3.32
C THR A 216 9.98 -1.29 2.73
N TYR A 217 9.50 -2.43 2.23
CA TYR A 217 8.24 -2.60 1.50
C TYR A 217 7.38 -3.69 2.17
N PRO A 218 6.76 -3.40 3.32
CA PRO A 218 6.06 -4.39 4.14
C PRO A 218 4.89 -5.07 3.41
N MET A 219 4.27 -4.40 2.44
CA MET A 219 3.21 -5.00 1.61
C MET A 219 3.68 -6.22 0.81
N LEU A 220 4.98 -6.34 0.50
CA LEU A 220 5.54 -7.51 -0.20
C LEU A 220 5.40 -8.81 0.62
N MET A 221 5.27 -8.72 1.95
CA MET A 221 4.98 -9.89 2.80
C MET A 221 3.64 -10.56 2.44
N TYR A 222 2.71 -9.82 1.84
CA TYR A 222 1.40 -10.32 1.45
C TYR A 222 1.29 -10.62 -0.05
N VAL A 223 2.33 -10.32 -0.83
CA VAL A 223 2.40 -10.70 -2.25
C VAL A 223 2.88 -12.14 -2.33
N ARG A 224 1.97 -13.04 -2.70
CA ARG A 224 2.23 -14.47 -2.90
C ARG A 224 3.06 -14.73 -4.16
N SER A 225 3.90 -15.76 -4.12
CA SER A 225 4.65 -16.28 -5.27
C SER A 225 3.74 -16.68 -6.44
N GLY A 226 4.28 -16.72 -7.65
CA GLY A 226 3.48 -16.97 -8.86
C GLY A 226 2.84 -18.37 -8.94
N ARG A 227 3.33 -19.34 -8.16
CA ARG A 227 2.73 -20.67 -8.01
C ARG A 227 2.47 -20.98 -6.54
N GLY A 228 1.27 -21.49 -6.25
CA GLY A 228 0.83 -21.84 -4.90
C GLY A 228 1.70 -22.86 -4.18
N THR A 229 2.40 -23.74 -4.91
CA THR A 229 3.31 -24.77 -4.37
C THR A 229 4.72 -24.24 -4.06
N ARG A 230 5.06 -23.02 -4.50
CA ARG A 230 6.40 -22.43 -4.38
C ARG A 230 6.47 -21.35 -3.30
N HIS A 231 5.53 -21.33 -2.36
CA HIS A 231 5.52 -20.34 -1.31
C HIS A 231 6.61 -20.58 -0.27
N PHE A 232 7.36 -19.52 0.03
CA PHE A 232 8.31 -19.47 1.14
C PHE A 232 7.62 -19.26 2.49
N LEU A 233 6.37 -18.76 2.49
CA LEU A 233 5.53 -18.67 3.68
C LEU A 233 4.80 -20.00 3.85
N VAL A 234 5.29 -20.81 4.80
CA VAL A 234 4.51 -21.95 5.32
C VAL A 234 3.30 -21.35 6.03
N SER A 235 2.10 -21.49 5.46
CA SER A 235 0.83 -21.18 6.12
C SER A 235 0.19 -22.43 6.65
#